data_AF-A0A924KBV8-F1
#
_entry.id   AF-A0A924KBV8-F1
#
_cell.length_a   1.000
_cell.length_b   1.000
_cell.length_c   1.000
_cell.angle_alpha   90.00
_cell.angle_beta   90.00
_cell.angle_gamma   90.00
#
_symmetry.space_group_name_H-M   'P 1'
#
loop_
_entity.id
_entity.type
_entity.pdbx_description
1 polymer ?
#
loop_
_entity_poly.entity_id
_entity_poly.type
_entity_poly.pdbx_seq_one_letter_code
_entity_poly.pdbx_strand_id
1 'polypeptide(L)'
;MTLATEPSNPEELYLHTVDLPGVRTFLLGLQQRIAGAIAALDGIPFVSDQWQKEPGEPLQGNGITQILEQGNVFERAGCGFSHVRGPKLPPSATQHRPELAGAPFEAMGVSLVFHPRNPYVPTVHMNVRMLAAT
;
A
#
# COMPACT_ATOMS: atom_id res chain seq x y z
N MET A 1 -31.61 14.54 34.87
CA MET A 1 -31.91 13.35 34.05
C MET A 1 -32.13 13.85 32.63
N THR A 2 -31.04 14.03 31.89
CA THR A 2 -31.07 14.55 30.51
C THR A 2 -31.12 13.35 29.60
N LEU A 3 -32.26 13.15 28.92
CA LEU A 3 -32.43 12.08 27.95
C LEU A 3 -31.56 12.39 26.74
N ALA A 4 -30.59 11.52 26.48
CA ALA A 4 -29.90 11.49 25.19
C ALA A 4 -30.96 11.13 24.14
N THR A 5 -31.15 12.02 23.16
CA THR A 5 -31.98 11.74 21.99
C THR A 5 -31.31 10.65 21.18
N GLU A 6 -31.95 9.49 21.07
CA GLU A 6 -31.52 8.42 20.15
C GLU A 6 -31.59 8.94 18.70
N PRO A 7 -30.58 8.64 17.87
CA PRO A 7 -30.60 9.05 16.48
C PRO A 7 -31.74 8.34 15.73
N SER A 8 -32.58 9.12 15.07
CA SER A 8 -33.82 8.70 14.43
C SER A 8 -33.64 8.12 13.02
N ASN A 9 -32.40 7.89 12.57
CA ASN A 9 -32.12 7.43 11.22
C ASN A 9 -31.22 6.17 11.20
N PRO A 10 -31.72 5.00 10.76
CA PRO A 10 -30.90 3.80 10.60
C PRO A 10 -29.83 3.95 9.50
N GLU A 11 -29.90 4.97 8.63
CA GLU A 11 -28.84 5.26 7.64
C GLU A 11 -27.65 6.07 8.20
N GLU A 12 -27.78 6.71 9.37
CA GLU A 12 -26.64 7.37 10.03
C GLU A 12 -25.67 6.36 10.70
N LEU A 13 -26.09 5.10 10.83
CA LEU A 13 -25.32 4.00 11.44
C LEU A 13 -24.34 3.31 10.46
N TYR A 14 -24.31 3.70 9.18
CA TYR A 14 -23.53 3.02 8.14
C TYR A 14 -22.74 3.98 7.23
N LEU A 15 -22.15 5.03 7.79
CA LEU A 15 -20.92 5.58 7.20
C LEU A 15 -19.82 4.56 7.47
N HIS A 16 -19.65 3.59 6.56
CA HIS A 16 -18.50 2.69 6.54
C HIS A 16 -17.22 3.52 6.37
N THR A 17 -16.69 4.05 7.46
CA THR A 17 -15.32 4.54 7.50
C THR A 17 -14.41 3.36 7.22
N VAL A 18 -13.61 3.50 6.16
CA VAL A 18 -12.61 2.49 5.80
C VAL A 18 -11.66 2.33 6.98
N ASP A 19 -11.45 1.08 7.44
CA ASP A 19 -10.49 0.75 8.49
C ASP A 19 -9.05 0.88 7.96
N LEU A 20 -8.57 2.11 7.84
CA LEU A 20 -7.23 2.42 7.35
C LEU A 20 -6.13 1.75 8.21
N PRO A 21 -6.20 1.76 9.56
CA PRO A 21 -5.23 1.02 10.38
C PRO A 21 -5.21 -0.49 10.11
N GLY A 22 -6.38 -1.11 9.94
CA GLY A 22 -6.50 -2.52 9.62
C GLY A 22 -5.90 -2.86 8.26
N VAL A 23 -6.20 -2.06 7.22
CA VAL A 23 -5.63 -2.22 5.87
C VAL A 23 -4.11 -2.05 5.90
N ARG A 24 -3.59 -1.03 6.59
CA ARG A 24 -2.14 -0.82 6.74
C ARG A 24 -1.47 -2.02 7.40
N THR A 25 -2.05 -2.54 8.47
CA THR A 25 -1.52 -3.70 9.21
C THR A 25 -1.49 -4.94 8.32
N PHE A 26 -2.58 -5.18 7.58
CA PHE A 26 -2.65 -6.29 6.62
C PHE A 26 -1.57 -6.19 5.55
N LEU A 27 -1.38 -5.02 4.93
CA LEU A 27 -0.43 -4.81 3.84
C LEU A 27 1.03 -4.94 4.30
N LEU A 28 1.38 -4.38 5.47
CA LEU A 28 2.71 -4.58 6.06
C LEU A 28 2.97 -6.05 6.37
N GLY A 29 1.99 -6.75 6.95
CA GLY A 29 2.08 -8.19 7.18
C GLY A 29 2.19 -9.00 5.88
N LEU A 30 1.52 -8.57 4.80
CA LEU A 30 1.62 -9.20 3.48
C LEU A 30 3.03 -9.07 2.90
N GLN A 31 3.62 -7.86 2.92
CA GLN A 31 5.01 -7.66 2.51
C GLN A 31 5.96 -8.56 3.30
N GLN A 32 5.83 -8.58 4.63
CA GLN A 32 6.69 -9.39 5.50
C GLN A 32 6.59 -10.89 5.20
N ARG A 33 5.38 -11.43 5.02
CA ARG A 33 5.19 -12.86 4.70
C ARG A 33 5.79 -13.21 3.34
N ILE A 34 5.58 -12.37 2.33
CA ILE A 34 6.12 -12.60 0.98
C ILE A 34 7.64 -12.52 1.01
N ALA A 35 8.22 -11.42 1.50
CA ALA A 35 9.67 -11.23 1.54
C ALA A 35 10.36 -12.29 2.40
N GLY A 36 9.76 -12.69 3.52
CA GLY A 36 10.27 -13.77 4.37
C GLY A 36 10.29 -15.12 3.65
N ALA A 37 9.20 -15.47 2.95
CA ALA A 37 9.14 -16.71 2.17
C ALA A 37 10.16 -16.73 1.02
N ILE A 38 10.32 -15.60 0.32
CA ILE A 38 11.29 -15.47 -0.78
C ILE A 38 12.73 -15.51 -0.24
N ALA A 39 13.03 -14.84 0.87
CA ALA A 39 14.34 -14.90 1.50
C ALA A 39 14.69 -16.33 1.96
N ALA A 40 13.72 -17.05 2.53
CA ALA A 40 13.92 -18.45 2.94
C ALA A 40 14.15 -19.39 1.76
N LEU A 41 13.45 -19.16 0.64
CA LEU A 41 13.65 -19.93 -0.61
C LEU A 41 15.00 -19.62 -1.26
N ASP A 42 15.40 -18.36 -1.30
CA ASP A 42 16.64 -17.92 -1.94
C ASP A 42 17.88 -18.22 -1.07
N GLY A 43 17.73 -18.14 0.26
CA GLY A 43 18.82 -18.26 1.23
C GLY A 43 19.55 -16.94 1.52
N ILE A 44 19.10 -15.83 0.91
CA ILE A 44 19.66 -14.48 1.10
C ILE A 44 18.55 -13.54 1.59
N PRO A 45 18.80 -12.71 2.63
CA PRO A 45 17.81 -11.76 3.12
C PRO A 45 17.64 -10.58 2.16
N PHE A 46 16.44 -9.98 2.16
CA PHE A 46 16.23 -8.69 1.51
C PHE A 46 16.96 -7.58 2.27
N VAL A 47 17.52 -6.62 1.53
CA VAL A 47 17.89 -5.31 2.06
C VAL A 47 16.62 -4.48 2.19
N SER A 48 16.39 -3.92 3.38
CA SER A 48 15.20 -3.14 3.70
C SER A 48 15.55 -1.68 3.86
N ASP A 49 14.94 -0.82 3.05
CA ASP A 49 15.09 0.62 3.11
C ASP A 49 13.75 1.26 3.50
N GLN A 50 13.76 1.98 4.63
CA GLN A 50 12.59 2.73 5.08
C GLN A 50 12.75 4.18 4.63
N TRP A 51 11.71 4.72 4.03
CA TRP A 51 11.71 6.09 3.55
C TRP A 51 10.48 6.84 4.03
N GLN A 52 10.64 8.16 4.12
CA GLN A 52 9.58 9.08 4.44
C GLN A 52 9.68 10.29 3.50
N LYS A 53 8.53 10.86 3.15
CA LYS A 53 8.46 12.10 2.39
C LYS A 53 8.91 13.28 3.25
N GLU A 54 9.69 14.18 2.66
CA GLU A 54 10.19 15.35 3.37
C GLU A 54 9.06 16.31 3.77
N PRO A 55 9.22 17.03 4.89
CA PRO A 55 8.27 18.07 5.28
C PRO A 55 8.08 19.12 4.17
N GLY A 56 6.84 19.47 3.88
CA GLY A 56 6.51 20.50 2.88
C GLY A 56 6.36 19.99 1.45
N GLU A 57 6.66 18.71 1.16
CA GLU A 57 6.29 18.12 -0.12
C GLU A 57 4.76 18.06 -0.29
N PRO A 58 4.20 18.34 -1.48
CA PRO A 58 2.76 18.21 -1.72
C PRO A 58 2.20 16.82 -1.41
N LEU A 59 3.01 15.78 -1.62
CA LEU A 59 2.70 14.42 -1.23
C LEU A 59 3.43 14.09 0.08
N GLN A 60 2.70 13.62 1.07
CA GLN A 60 3.24 13.19 2.37
C GLN A 60 3.10 11.67 2.49
N GLY A 61 3.89 11.02 3.35
CA GLY A 61 3.79 9.58 3.55
C GLY A 61 5.12 8.89 3.80
N ASN A 62 5.08 7.56 3.83
CA ASN A 62 6.24 6.71 4.07
C ASN A 62 6.08 5.36 3.35
N GLY A 63 7.16 4.60 3.32
CA GLY A 63 7.13 3.24 2.81
C GLY A 63 8.35 2.44 3.23
N ILE A 64 8.33 1.18 2.80
CA ILE A 64 9.42 0.24 3.01
C ILE A 64 9.70 -0.43 1.68
N THR A 65 10.88 -0.20 1.14
CA THR A 65 11.36 -0.85 -0.07
C THR A 65 12.23 -2.02 0.35
N GLN A 66 11.86 -3.24 -0.04
CA GLN A 66 12.70 -4.42 0.19
C GLN A 66 13.22 -4.93 -1.15
N ILE A 67 14.55 -5.02 -1.28
CA ILE A 67 15.23 -5.52 -2.48
C ILE A 67 16.15 -6.70 -2.12
N LEU A 68 16.05 -7.79 -2.85
CA LEU A 68 17.04 -8.86 -2.91
C LEU A 68 17.70 -8.80 -4.29
N GLU A 69 19.02 -8.68 -4.30
CA GLU A 69 19.83 -8.62 -5.52
C GLU A 69 20.90 -9.69 -5.47
N GLN A 70 21.24 -10.23 -6.65
CA GLN A 70 22.25 -11.25 -6.81
C GLN A 70 22.01 -12.51 -5.96
N GLY A 71 20.74 -12.91 -5.80
CA GLY A 71 20.30 -14.09 -5.07
C GLY A 71 20.74 -15.42 -5.69
N ASN A 72 20.42 -16.53 -5.05
CA ASN A 72 20.64 -17.87 -5.61
C ASN A 72 19.53 -18.28 -6.57
N VAL A 73 18.29 -17.89 -6.29
CA VAL A 73 17.09 -18.20 -7.08
C VAL A 73 16.67 -16.98 -7.90
N PHE A 74 16.70 -15.80 -7.30
CA PHE A 74 16.31 -14.54 -7.93
C PHE A 74 17.54 -13.72 -8.34
N GLU A 75 17.58 -13.30 -9.60
CA GLU A 75 18.56 -12.29 -10.05
C GLU A 75 18.27 -10.97 -9.33
N ARG A 76 16.98 -10.61 -9.26
CA ARG A 76 16.48 -9.45 -8.55
C ARG A 76 15.03 -9.68 -8.12
N ALA A 77 14.72 -9.38 -6.86
CA ALA A 77 13.36 -9.41 -6.33
C ALA A 77 13.09 -8.14 -5.53
N GLY A 78 12.04 -7.40 -5.90
CA GLY A 78 11.62 -6.19 -5.20
C GLY A 78 10.21 -6.32 -4.67
N CYS A 79 10.00 -5.99 -3.40
CA CYS A 79 8.68 -5.93 -2.76
C CYS A 79 8.58 -4.62 -1.96
N GLY A 80 7.80 -3.67 -2.46
CA GLY A 80 7.60 -2.36 -1.84
C GLY A 80 6.25 -2.25 -1.15
N PHE A 81 6.25 -1.64 0.02
CA PHE A 81 5.06 -1.10 0.68
C PHE A 81 5.13 0.43 0.63
N SER A 82 4.00 1.08 0.35
CA SER A 82 3.87 2.52 0.47
C SER A 82 2.54 2.91 1.12
N HIS A 83 2.56 4.02 1.84
CA HIS A 83 1.38 4.68 2.36
C HIS A 83 1.57 6.19 2.21
N VAL A 84 0.81 6.80 1.30
CA VAL A 84 0.94 8.19 0.91
C VAL A 84 -0.40 8.90 0.98
N ARG A 85 -0.35 10.20 1.24
CA ARG A 85 -1.51 11.09 1.30
C ARG A 85 -1.19 12.41 0.61
N GLY A 86 -2.19 13.00 -0.02
CA GLY A 86 -2.03 14.26 -0.72
C GLY A 86 -3.31 15.10 -0.70
N PRO A 87 -3.19 16.41 -0.94
CA PRO A 87 -4.31 17.33 -0.86
C PRO A 87 -5.28 17.19 -2.04
N LYS A 88 -4.87 16.58 -3.15
CA LYS A 88 -5.67 16.44 -4.38
C LYS A 88 -5.32 15.14 -5.10
N LEU A 89 -6.34 14.39 -5.53
CA LEU A 89 -6.16 13.27 -6.46
C LEU A 89 -5.47 13.73 -7.76
N PRO A 90 -4.62 12.87 -8.37
CA PRO A 90 -4.04 13.16 -9.68
C PRO A 90 -5.14 13.19 -10.76
N PRO A 91 -5.00 14.03 -11.81
CA PRO A 91 -6.03 14.16 -12.85
C PRO A 91 -6.44 12.84 -13.52
N SER A 92 -5.51 11.89 -13.63
CA SER A 92 -5.78 10.55 -14.16
C SER A 92 -6.75 9.74 -13.29
N ALA A 93 -6.76 9.95 -11.97
CA ALA A 93 -7.65 9.24 -11.04
C ALA A 93 -9.08 9.81 -11.05
N THR A 94 -9.27 11.03 -11.56
CA THR A 94 -10.57 11.73 -11.57
C THR A 94 -11.17 11.80 -12.97
N GLN A 95 -10.49 11.32 -14.01
CA GLN A 95 -10.98 11.35 -15.39
C GLN A 95 -12.37 10.73 -15.56
N HIS A 96 -12.65 9.65 -14.83
CA HIS A 96 -13.94 8.97 -14.84
C HIS A 96 -14.81 9.29 -13.61
N ARG A 97 -14.32 10.15 -12.71
CA ARG A 97 -14.95 10.56 -11.45
C ARG A 97 -14.67 12.05 -11.18
N PRO A 98 -15.17 12.96 -12.04
CA PRO A 98 -14.87 14.40 -11.95
C PRO A 98 -15.34 15.02 -10.64
N GLU A 99 -16.32 14.44 -9.96
CA GLU A 99 -16.77 14.83 -8.62
C GLU A 99 -15.68 14.69 -7.55
N LEU A 100 -14.66 13.87 -7.79
CA LEU A 100 -13.51 13.70 -6.90
C LEU A 100 -12.34 14.65 -7.25
N ALA A 101 -12.52 15.53 -8.26
CA ALA A 101 -11.49 16.48 -8.65
C ALA A 101 -11.15 17.42 -7.48
N GLY A 102 -9.88 17.41 -7.07
CA GLY A 102 -9.40 18.22 -5.96
C GLY A 102 -9.67 17.63 -4.56
N ALA A 103 -10.30 16.45 -4.47
CA ALA A 103 -10.47 15.76 -3.19
C ALA A 103 -9.12 15.32 -2.62
N PRO A 104 -8.84 15.52 -1.32
CA PRO A 104 -7.71 14.90 -0.65
C PRO A 104 -7.84 13.37 -0.70
N PHE A 105 -6.69 12.71 -0.67
CA PHE A 105 -6.64 11.26 -0.81
C PHE A 105 -5.61 10.63 0.11
N GLU A 106 -5.83 9.35 0.37
CA GLU A 106 -4.89 8.45 1.03
C GLU A 106 -4.81 7.14 0.24
N ALA A 107 -3.60 6.70 -0.06
CA ALA A 107 -3.33 5.51 -0.86
C ALA A 107 -2.27 4.66 -0.18
N MET A 108 -2.53 3.36 -0.09
CA MET A 108 -1.54 2.40 0.40
C MET A 108 -1.57 1.11 -0.40
N GLY A 109 -0.43 0.43 -0.47
CA GLY A 109 -0.36 -0.82 -1.21
C GLY A 109 0.95 -1.55 -1.04
N VAL A 110 0.93 -2.81 -1.48
CA VAL A 110 2.11 -3.64 -1.72
C VAL A 110 2.22 -3.88 -3.21
N SER A 111 3.41 -3.65 -3.76
CA SER A 111 3.76 -3.96 -5.15
C SER A 111 5.05 -4.75 -5.20
N LEU A 112 5.12 -5.75 -6.07
CA LEU A 112 6.32 -6.53 -6.27
C LEU A 112 6.57 -6.88 -7.73
N VAL A 113 7.85 -7.08 -8.04
CA VAL A 113 8.33 -7.70 -9.27
C VAL A 113 9.51 -8.60 -8.92
N PHE A 114 9.45 -9.87 -9.31
CA PHE A 114 10.51 -10.83 -9.06
C PHE A 114 11.03 -11.41 -10.38
N HIS A 115 12.34 -11.38 -10.56
CA HIS A 115 13.07 -11.91 -11.72
C HIS A 115 13.91 -13.11 -11.28
N PRO A 116 13.43 -14.35 -11.53
CA PRO A 116 14.22 -15.56 -11.30
C PRO A 116 15.43 -15.64 -12.23
N ARG A 117 16.51 -16.28 -11.77
CA ARG A 117 17.67 -16.58 -12.63
C ARG A 117 17.39 -17.68 -13.64
N ASN A 118 16.60 -18.67 -13.24
CA ASN A 118 16.29 -19.81 -14.09
C ASN A 118 15.26 -19.38 -15.15
N PRO A 119 15.58 -19.45 -16.46
CA PRO A 119 14.68 -19.01 -17.53
C PRO A 119 13.38 -19.83 -17.63
N TYR A 120 13.33 -21.01 -16.99
CA TYR A 120 12.11 -21.82 -16.90
C TYR A 120 11.17 -21.38 -15.77
N VAL A 121 11.58 -20.44 -14.91
CA VAL A 121 10.73 -19.86 -13.87
C VAL A 121 10.32 -18.45 -14.32
N PRO A 122 9.02 -18.14 -14.44
CA PRO A 122 8.58 -16.88 -14.99
C PRO A 122 8.85 -15.69 -14.05
N THR A 123 9.09 -14.52 -14.64
CA THR A 123 8.97 -13.26 -13.91
C THR A 123 7.53 -13.08 -13.45
N VAL A 124 7.34 -12.63 -12.21
CA VAL A 124 6.01 -12.37 -11.64
C VAL A 124 5.89 -10.93 -11.16
N HIS A 125 4.68 -10.39 -11.27
CA HIS A 125 4.30 -9.09 -10.75
C HIS A 125 2.99 -9.24 -9.95
N MET A 126 2.88 -8.51 -8.83
CA MET A 126 1.65 -8.40 -8.06
C MET A 126 1.52 -6.99 -7.50
N ASN A 127 0.28 -6.49 -7.47
CA ASN A 127 -0.07 -5.24 -6.82
C ASN A 127 -1.42 -5.37 -6.10
N VAL A 128 -1.42 -5.09 -4.79
CA VAL A 128 -2.65 -4.97 -3.99
C VAL A 128 -2.64 -3.60 -3.35
N ARG A 129 -3.69 -2.81 -3.58
CA ARG A 129 -3.75 -1.41 -3.14
C ARG A 129 -5.16 -0.97 -2.76
N MET A 130 -5.19 0.03 -1.89
CA MET A 130 -6.38 0.77 -1.47
C MET A 130 -6.19 2.25 -1.79
N LEU A 131 -7.24 2.90 -2.27
CA LEU A 131 -7.32 4.35 -2.46
C LEU A 131 -8.61 4.85 -1.81
N ALA A 132 -8.48 5.80 -0.89
CA ALA A 132 -9.59 6.52 -0.29
C ALA A 132 -9.49 8.00 -0.67
N ALA A 133 -10.63 8.60 -1.02
CA ALA A 133 -10.76 10.03 -1.26
C ALA A 133 -11.90 10.55 -0.39
N THR A 134 -11.71 11.72 0.21
CA THR A 134 -12.62 12.32 1.19
C THR A 134 -12.88 13.78 0.88
#